data_AF-W7BML0-F1
#
_entry.id   AF-W7BML0-F1
#
_cell.length_a   1.000
_cell.length_b   1.000
_cell.length_c   1.000
_cell.angle_alpha   90.00
_cell.angle_beta   90.00
_cell.angle_gamma   90.00
#
_symmetry.space_group_name_H-M   'P 1'
#
loop_
_entity.id
_entity.type
_entity.pdbx_description
1 polymer ?
#
loop_
_entity_poly.entity_id
_entity_poly.type
_entity_poly.pdbx_seq_one_letter_code
_entity_poly.pdbx_strand_id
1 'polypeptide(L)' 'MYKKWNDFYNEHPYWSVLIIAIVSGVVGISIEFIVNGDFIETASYGILFYNILMLLSARRRAKKNEE' A
#
# COMPACT_ATOMS: atom_id res chain seq x y z
N MET A 1 -18.93 4.31 9.70
CA MET A 1 -17.49 3.97 9.76
C MET A 1 -16.78 4.17 8.42
N TYR A 2 -17.27 3.60 7.32
CA TYR A 2 -16.64 3.66 5.99
C TYR A 2 -16.40 5.09 5.45
N LYS A 3 -17.36 6.01 5.62
CA LYS A 3 -17.20 7.43 5.23
C LYS A 3 -16.02 8.12 5.93
N LYS A 4 -15.84 7.88 7.23
CA LYS A 4 -14.78 8.50 8.02
C LYS A 4 -13.38 8.03 7.58
N TRP A 5 -13.28 6.76 7.19
CA TRP A 5 -12.07 6.19 6.59
C TRP A 5 -11.81 6.73 5.19
N ASN A 6 -12.87 6.91 4.39
CA ASN A 6 -12.75 7.48 3.06
C ASN A 6 -12.32 8.96 3.09
N ASP A 7 -12.84 9.74 4.04
CA ASP A 7 -12.42 11.12 4.27
C ASP A 7 -10.95 11.17 4.72
N PHE A 8 -10.55 10.35 5.68
CA PHE A 8 -9.15 10.21 6.08
C PHE A 8 -8.23 9.82 4.91
N TYR A 9 -8.72 8.94 4.02
CA TYR A 9 -7.97 8.51 2.84
C TYR A 9 -7.75 9.63 1.83
N ASN A 10 -8.71 10.54 1.69
CA ASN A 10 -8.60 11.70 0.81
C ASN A 10 -7.80 12.83 1.46
N GLU A 11 -8.02 13.10 2.74
CA GLU A 11 -7.33 14.17 3.48
C GLU A 11 -5.85 13.86 3.72
N HIS A 12 -5.52 12.58 3.91
CA HIS A 12 -4.15 12.11 4.16
C HIS A 12 -3.74 11.01 3.17
N PRO A 13 -3.53 11.34 1.89
CA PRO A 13 -3.26 10.37 0.85
C PRO A 13 -1.92 9.64 1.06
N TYR A 14 -0.91 10.30 1.63
CA TYR A 14 0.39 9.68 1.92
C TYR A 14 0.36 8.73 3.13
N TRP A 15 -0.38 9.06 4.19
CA TRP A 15 -0.55 8.18 5.36
C TRP A 15 -1.25 6.87 4.99
N SER A 16 -2.21 6.96 4.08
CA SER A 16 -2.91 5.79 3.56
C SER A 16 -2.00 4.84 2.80
N VAL A 17 -1.09 5.37 1.97
CA VAL A 17 -0.06 4.56 1.30
C VAL A 17 0.85 3.88 2.32
N LEU A 18 1.27 4.61 3.36
CA LEU A 18 2.17 4.09 4.40
C LEU A 18 1.55 2.92 5.16
N ILE A 19 0.29 3.05 5.57
CA ILE A 19 -0.43 1.98 6.27
C ILE A 19 -0.56 0.75 5.37
N ILE A 20 -0.93 0.95 4.10
CA ILE A 20 -1.10 -0.18 3.17
C ILE A 20 0.26 -0.81 2.82
N ALA A 21 1.33 -0.02 2.73
CA ALA A 21 2.68 -0.53 2.51
C ALA A 21 3.10 -1.49 3.63
N ILE A 22 2.87 -1.09 4.88
CA ILE A 22 3.20 -1.91 6.06
C ILE A 22 2.34 -3.18 6.08
N VAL A 23 1.01 -3.04 5.90
CA VAL A 23 0.09 -4.19 5.93
C VAL A 23 0.37 -5.15 4.78
N SER A 24 0.54 -4.65 3.55
CA SER A 24 0.84 -5.47 2.38
C SER A 24 2.21 -6.14 2.47
N GLY A 25 3.21 -5.47 3.06
CA GLY A 25 4.51 -6.06 3.34
C GLY A 25 4.40 -7.24 4.31
N VAL A 26 3.76 -7.05 5.46
CA VAL A 26 3.57 -8.12 6.46
C VAL A 26 2.77 -9.29 5.87
N VAL A 27 1.67 -9.00 5.16
CA VAL A 27 0.82 -10.02 4.54
C VAL A 27 1.55 -10.76 3.41
N GLY A 28 2.24 -10.04 2.53
CA GLY A 28 2.98 -10.63 1.40
C GLY A 28 4.09 -11.56 1.88
N ILE A 29 4.91 -11.08 2.83
CA ILE A 29 5.97 -11.87 3.47
C ILE A 29 5.39 -13.11 4.17
N SER A 30 4.25 -12.96 4.86
CA SER A 30 3.61 -14.09 5.57
C SER A 30 3.07 -15.14 4.60
N ILE A 31 2.40 -14.73 3.51
CA ILE A 31 1.88 -15.65 2.49
C ILE A 31 3.03 -16.39 1.83
N GLU A 32 4.08 -15.67 1.45
CA GLU A 32 5.27 -16.25 0.81
C GLU A 32 5.93 -17.30 1.71
N PHE A 33 6.11 -16.98 2.99
CA PHE A 33 6.62 -17.91 3.99
C PHE A 33 5.74 -19.16 4.14
N ILE A 34 4.42 -19.02 4.14
CA ILE A 34 3.48 -20.15 4.26
C ILE A 34 3.50 -21.03 3.01
N VAL A 35 3.56 -20.43 1.82
CA VAL A 35 3.43 -21.16 0.53
C VAL A 35 4.73 -21.83 0.12
N ASN A 36 5.85 -21.12 0.23
CA ASN A 36 7.15 -21.61 -0.24
C ASN A 36 8.02 -22.18 0.90
N GLY A 37 7.68 -21.91 2.16
CA GLY A 37 8.49 -22.30 3.32
C GLY A 37 9.79 -21.51 3.46
N ASP A 38 10.02 -20.53 2.59
CA ASP A 38 11.23 -19.70 2.52
C ASP A 38 10.88 -18.27 2.05
N PHE A 39 11.73 -17.31 2.41
CA PHE A 39 11.62 -15.92 2.01
C PHE A 39 12.24 -15.76 0.63
N ILE A 40 11.44 -15.96 -0.42
CA ILE A 40 11.92 -15.75 -1.79
C ILE A 40 12.01 -14.24 -2.05
N GLU A 41 13.24 -13.72 -2.14
CA GLU A 41 13.48 -12.29 -2.40
C GLU A 41 12.79 -11.80 -3.69
N THR A 42 12.47 -12.66 -4.64
CA THR A 42 11.82 -12.25 -5.90
C THR A 42 10.36 -11.82 -5.75
N ALA A 43 9.60 -12.27 -4.75
CA ALA A 43 8.24 -11.74 -4.58
C ALA A 43 8.24 -10.32 -3.98
N SER A 44 9.36 -9.89 -3.38
CA SER A 44 9.52 -8.50 -2.93
C SER A 44 9.38 -7.50 -4.07
N TYR A 45 9.76 -7.85 -5.30
CA TYR A 45 9.58 -7.00 -6.48
C TYR A 45 8.09 -6.71 -6.77
N GLY A 46 7.20 -7.69 -6.55
CA GLY A 46 5.76 -7.50 -6.73
C GLY A 46 5.18 -6.53 -5.69
N ILE A 47 5.61 -6.67 -4.44
CA ILE A 47 5.21 -5.78 -3.34
C ILE A 47 5.73 -4.36 -3.58
N LEU A 48 6.97 -4.21 -4.02
CA LEU A 48 7.57 -2.92 -4.37
C LEU A 48 6.83 -2.25 -5.54
N PHE A 49 6.53 -3.01 -6.60
CA PHE A 49 5.78 -2.51 -7.74
C PHE A 49 4.37 -2.05 -7.34
N TYR A 50 3.67 -2.84 -6.52
CA TYR A 50 2.36 -2.49 -5.99
C TYR A 50 2.39 -1.19 -5.17
N ASN A 51 3.40 -1.04 -4.30
CA ASN A 51 3.58 0.17 -3.50
C ASN A 51 3.86 1.41 -4.36
N ILE A 52 4.64 1.29 -5.44
CA ILE A 52 4.88 2.39 -6.38
C ILE A 52 3.58 2.82 -7.07
N LEU A 53 2.77 1.85 -7.55
CA LEU A 53 1.47 2.16 -8.16
C LEU A 53 0.54 2.87 -7.18
N MET A 54 0.51 2.41 -5.93
CA MET A 54 -0.30 3.01 -4.88
C MET A 54 0.17 4.44 -4.57
N LEU A 55 1.48 4.68 -4.49
CA LEU A 55 2.06 6.01 -4.30
C LEU A 55 1.71 6.97 -5.45
N LEU A 56 1.79 6.50 -6.70
CA LEU A 56 1.38 7.28 -7.87
C LEU A 56 -0.12 7.63 -7.81
N SER A 57 -0.95 6.68 -7.40
CA SER A 57 -2.39 6.92 -7.23
C SER A 57 -2.68 7.95 -6.13
N ALA A 58 -1.93 7.91 -5.02
CA ALA A 58 -2.04 8.85 -3.92
C ALA A 58 -1.57 10.26 -4.33
N ARG A 59 -0.51 10.36 -5.12
CA ARG A 59 -0.04 11.63 -5.69
C ARG A 59 -1.10 12.30 -6.55
N ARG A 60 -1.81 11.52 -7.39
CA ARG A 60 -2.92 12.03 -8.21
C ARG A 60 -4.09 12.54 -7.35
N ARG A 61 -4.37 11.88 -6.22
CA ARG A 61 -5.41 12.30 -5.28
C ARG A 61 -5.01 13.55 -4.49
N ALA A 62 -3.77 13.61 -4.02
CA ALA A 62 -3.22 14.78 -3.35
C ALA A 62 -3.33 16.03 -4.23
N LYS A 63 -2.90 15.93 -5.51
CA LYS A 63 -3.01 17.02 -6.47
C LYS A 63 -4.46 17.46 -6.71
N LYS A 64 -5.41 16.52 -6.74
CA LYS A 64 -6.84 16.82 -6.92
C LYS A 64 -7.45 17.55 -5.71
N ASN A 65 -6.88 17.40 -4.52
CA ASN A 65 -7.35 18.08 -3.31
C ASN A 65 -6.67 19.45 -3.10
N GLU A 66 -5.60 19.75 -3.86
CA GLU A 66 -4.97 21.07 -3.91
C GLU A 66 -5.62 22.01 -4.95
N GLU A 67 -6.43 21.46 -5.88
CA GLU A 67 -7.25 22.20 -6.86
C GLU A 67 -8.65 22.51 -6.31
#